data_AF-A0A2A3LG15-F1
#
_entry.id   AF-A0A2A3LG15-F1
#
_cell.length_a   1.000
_cell.length_b   1.000
_cell.length_c   1.000
_cell.angle_alpha   90.00
_cell.angle_beta   90.00
_cell.angle_gamma   90.00
#
_symmetry.space_group_name_H-M   'P 1'
#
loop_
_entity.id
_entity.type
_entity.pdbx_description
1 polymer ?
#
loop_
_entity_poly.entity_id
_entity_poly.type
_entity_poly.pdbx_seq_one_letter_code
_entity_poly.pdbx_strand_id
1 'polypeptide(L)'
;MSQTPAPPSGGRGGAQPPAPPPAHAGGAAAATEPTPPAAETAPAPGSAPAPRNPAKKVALLVLVLLVVLTGWYVLTDRHAPYTSRGTVSTYVTQITPRVGGQVEQVFVHDNQAVARGTPLFALDPRPFELAVHQAEAALAQATQGIDASSAGLAASQAEVVRTRAHLDNTRTATARTLALAGQQLVSRADADNARASLRTAQAQLEAAQAGLRSAELQLGSGGIDNPQIRSARLQLEQAQLNLLYATVEAPRDGRVTNLQLAVGQYAAPGSPALTFVDTGGAWVTADLRENQLGNIAPGDRVGILFDAVPGTIFQGQVHSIAGAIDPGRASAGGLLQNAPETRWFEPARRFPVRVELDPEQEWPSQVHAGAKVSVVVYTSGTDNPVAWIARGLHRAQSIASYLY
;
A
#
# COMPACT_ATOMS: atom_id res chain seq x y z
N MET A 1 -22.71 -11.34 -52.67
CA MET A 1 -21.45 -10.97 -53.35
C MET A 1 -20.33 -11.31 -52.38
N SER A 2 -19.44 -12.29 -52.52
CA SER A 2 -19.19 -13.37 -53.49
C SER A 2 -18.29 -14.37 -52.71
N GLN A 3 -18.74 -15.62 -52.52
CA GLN A 3 -18.17 -16.85 -53.11
C GLN A 3 -16.75 -17.28 -52.61
N THR A 4 -16.68 -18.25 -51.67
CA THR A 4 -16.30 -19.71 -51.77
C THR A 4 -15.20 -20.13 -52.78
N PRO A 5 -14.50 -21.32 -52.75
CA PRO A 5 -14.41 -22.51 -51.83
C PRO A 5 -12.95 -22.90 -51.40
N ALA A 6 -12.63 -23.76 -50.40
CA ALA A 6 -12.80 -25.23 -50.15
C ALA A 6 -11.70 -26.17 -50.80
N PRO A 7 -11.56 -27.48 -50.43
CA PRO A 7 -10.33 -28.16 -49.95
C PRO A 7 -9.79 -29.25 -50.92
N PRO A 8 -9.01 -30.29 -50.49
CA PRO A 8 -9.66 -31.52 -49.99
C PRO A 8 -8.91 -32.39 -48.96
N SER A 9 -9.71 -33.26 -48.36
CA SER A 9 -9.41 -34.46 -47.58
C SER A 9 -8.95 -35.66 -48.41
N GLY A 10 -8.18 -36.57 -47.80
CA GLY A 10 -8.28 -38.02 -48.06
C GLY A 10 -6.95 -38.75 -48.30
N GLY A 11 -6.68 -39.81 -47.53
CA GLY A 11 -5.63 -40.78 -47.87
C GLY A 11 -5.19 -41.69 -46.72
N ARG A 12 -5.79 -42.88 -46.65
CA ARG A 12 -5.47 -44.00 -45.75
C ARG A 12 -4.05 -44.57 -45.99
N GLY A 13 -3.47 -45.19 -44.97
CA GLY A 13 -2.63 -46.39 -45.16
C GLY A 13 -1.48 -46.55 -44.18
N GLY A 14 -1.37 -47.74 -43.58
CA GLY A 14 -0.07 -48.31 -43.21
C GLY A 14 0.19 -48.51 -41.72
N ALA A 15 -0.32 -49.62 -41.19
CA ALA A 15 0.26 -50.30 -40.04
C ALA A 15 1.60 -50.97 -40.42
N GLN A 16 2.40 -51.29 -39.40
CA GLN A 16 3.30 -52.46 -39.25
C GLN A 16 4.75 -52.07 -38.83
N PRO A 17 5.30 -52.72 -37.78
CA PRO A 17 6.64 -52.45 -37.23
C PRO A 17 7.72 -53.33 -37.89
N PRO A 18 8.99 -53.23 -37.45
CA PRO A 18 9.85 -54.40 -37.46
C PRO A 18 10.43 -54.76 -36.08
N ALA A 19 10.42 -56.07 -35.87
CA ALA A 19 10.95 -56.82 -34.74
C ALA A 19 12.37 -57.40 -35.12
N PRO A 20 12.97 -58.39 -34.43
CA PRO A 20 14.43 -58.50 -34.16
C PRO A 20 15.09 -59.63 -35.00
N PRO A 21 16.03 -60.45 -34.45
CA PRO A 21 17.47 -60.31 -34.19
C PRO A 21 18.33 -61.10 -35.25
N PRO A 22 19.59 -61.50 -35.00
CA PRO A 22 19.80 -62.82 -34.41
C PRO A 22 21.03 -62.98 -33.49
N ALA A 23 20.97 -64.05 -32.70
CA ALA A 23 22.08 -64.62 -31.94
C ALA A 23 22.98 -65.48 -32.84
N HIS A 24 24.29 -65.51 -32.53
CA HIS A 24 25.16 -66.63 -32.86
C HIS A 24 25.97 -67.04 -31.63
N ALA A 25 25.87 -68.34 -31.35
CA ALA A 25 26.62 -69.09 -30.37
C ALA A 25 28.00 -69.50 -30.92
N GLY A 26 28.92 -69.84 -30.02
CA GLY A 26 29.84 -70.95 -30.24
C GLY A 26 31.34 -70.64 -30.15
N GLY A 27 31.93 -71.02 -29.00
CA GLY A 27 32.93 -72.09 -29.02
C GLY A 27 34.42 -71.74 -28.88
N ALA A 28 35.07 -72.61 -28.10
CA ALA A 28 36.51 -72.89 -28.04
C ALA A 28 37.40 -71.84 -27.35
N ALA A 29 38.46 -72.16 -26.62
CA ALA A 29 39.02 -73.38 -26.02
C ALA A 29 40.29 -72.87 -25.32
N ALA A 30 40.56 -73.27 -24.07
CA ALA A 30 41.92 -73.21 -23.51
C ALA A 30 42.03 -74.16 -22.32
N ALA A 31 42.55 -75.36 -22.62
CA ALA A 31 43.37 -76.15 -21.70
C ALA A 31 44.67 -75.36 -21.42
N THR A 32 45.48 -75.57 -20.38
CA THR A 32 45.80 -76.78 -19.61
C THR A 32 46.52 -76.34 -18.33
N GLU A 33 46.26 -77.01 -17.20
CA GLU A 33 47.13 -77.06 -16.01
C GLU A 33 48.52 -77.70 -16.31
N PRO A 34 49.54 -77.57 -15.42
CA PRO A 34 49.70 -78.57 -14.35
C PRO A 34 50.14 -78.01 -12.97
N THR A 35 49.44 -78.55 -11.98
CA THR A 35 49.63 -78.65 -10.52
C THR A 35 50.70 -79.76 -10.21
N PRO A 36 51.07 -80.19 -8.96
CA PRO A 36 51.49 -79.62 -7.65
C PRO A 36 52.87 -80.23 -7.19
N PRO A 37 53.28 -80.46 -5.90
CA PRO A 37 52.62 -81.20 -4.76
C PRO A 37 52.71 -80.50 -3.37
N ALA A 38 51.66 -80.53 -2.53
CA ALA A 38 51.29 -81.52 -1.49
C ALA A 38 51.78 -81.18 -0.07
N ALA A 39 50.84 -81.04 0.89
CA ALA A 39 50.79 -81.77 2.17
C ALA A 39 49.67 -81.23 3.10
N GLU A 40 48.56 -81.96 3.07
CA GLU A 40 47.63 -82.36 4.14
C GLU A 40 48.04 -82.09 5.62
N THR A 41 47.10 -81.63 6.45
CA THR A 41 46.66 -82.27 7.73
C THR A 41 45.43 -81.52 8.33
N ALA A 42 44.45 -82.30 8.82
CA ALA A 42 43.18 -81.95 9.48
C ALA A 42 43.33 -81.47 10.97
N PRO A 43 42.31 -81.56 11.86
CA PRO A 43 41.05 -80.81 12.01
C PRO A 43 40.93 -80.01 13.36
N ALA A 44 39.75 -79.42 13.60
CA ALA A 44 39.25 -78.56 14.72
C ALA A 44 39.72 -78.87 16.17
N PRO A 45 39.69 -77.93 17.15
CA PRO A 45 38.43 -77.56 17.86
C PRO A 45 38.38 -76.16 18.52
N GLY A 46 37.21 -75.78 19.07
CA GLY A 46 37.16 -74.97 20.31
C GLY A 46 36.53 -73.59 20.23
N SER A 47 35.26 -73.50 20.61
CA SER A 47 34.62 -72.30 21.13
C SER A 47 35.34 -71.79 22.40
N ALA A 48 35.83 -70.55 22.37
CA ALA A 48 36.36 -69.83 23.53
C ALA A 48 36.04 -68.31 23.41
N PRO A 49 35.91 -67.58 24.53
CA PRO A 49 35.03 -66.41 24.63
C PRO A 49 35.60 -65.14 24.00
N ALA A 50 34.72 -64.29 23.48
CA ALA A 50 35.06 -63.03 22.82
C ALA A 50 35.95 -62.13 23.72
N PRO A 51 37.08 -61.59 23.21
CA PRO A 51 37.89 -60.65 23.96
C PRO A 51 37.09 -59.36 24.20
N ARG A 52 37.18 -58.82 25.42
CA ARG A 52 36.59 -57.52 25.79
C ARG A 52 37.26 -56.42 24.97
N ASN A 53 36.63 -56.09 23.85
CA ASN A 53 37.16 -55.20 22.84
C ASN A 53 37.10 -53.73 23.31
N PRO A 54 38.24 -53.03 23.54
CA PRO A 54 38.24 -51.62 23.96
C PRO A 54 37.61 -50.72 22.89
N ALA A 55 37.56 -51.16 21.64
CA ALA A 55 36.83 -50.51 20.56
C ALA A 55 35.33 -50.37 20.85
N LYS A 56 34.70 -51.31 21.57
CA LYS A 56 33.30 -51.17 22.01
C LYS A 56 33.14 -50.08 23.08
N LYS A 57 34.14 -49.89 23.95
CA LYS A 57 34.13 -48.80 24.96
C LYS A 57 34.37 -47.44 24.31
N VAL A 58 35.28 -47.35 23.33
CA VAL A 58 35.53 -46.13 22.57
C VAL A 58 34.33 -45.79 21.67
N ALA A 59 33.76 -46.77 20.97
CA ALA A 59 32.54 -46.57 20.18
C ALA A 59 31.35 -46.17 21.06
N LEU A 60 31.19 -46.75 22.25
CA LEU A 60 30.19 -46.32 23.22
C LEU A 60 30.46 -44.89 23.72
N LEU A 61 31.70 -44.52 23.99
CA LEU A 61 32.06 -43.17 24.43
C LEU A 61 31.81 -42.14 23.32
N VAL A 62 32.17 -42.45 22.08
CA VAL A 62 31.87 -41.63 20.90
C VAL A 62 30.36 -41.52 20.67
N LEU A 63 29.61 -42.61 20.82
CA LEU A 63 28.15 -42.61 20.72
C LEU A 63 27.51 -41.75 21.82
N VAL A 64 27.97 -41.89 23.06
CA VAL A 64 27.51 -41.05 24.20
C VAL A 64 27.85 -39.60 23.95
N LEU A 65 29.07 -39.30 23.49
CA LEU A 65 29.49 -37.94 23.13
C LEU A 65 28.60 -37.35 22.02
N LEU A 66 28.28 -38.14 20.98
CA LEU A 66 27.43 -37.73 19.88
C LEU A 66 25.98 -37.50 20.34
N VAL A 67 25.44 -38.36 21.21
CA VAL A 67 24.12 -38.19 21.82
C VAL A 67 24.08 -36.95 22.72
N VAL A 68 25.12 -36.70 23.51
CA VAL A 68 25.23 -35.50 24.37
C VAL A 68 25.32 -34.24 23.52
N LEU A 69 26.15 -34.23 22.46
CA LEU A 69 26.23 -33.10 21.52
C LEU A 69 24.91 -32.85 20.78
N THR A 70 24.22 -33.92 20.37
CA THR A 70 22.93 -33.82 19.67
C THR A 70 21.84 -33.32 20.62
N GLY A 71 21.77 -33.87 21.84
CA GLY A 71 20.84 -33.41 22.87
C GLY A 71 21.10 -31.97 23.28
N TRP A 72 22.38 -31.58 23.39
CA TRP A 72 22.79 -30.21 23.63
C TRP A 72 22.38 -29.27 22.50
N TYR A 73 22.64 -29.65 21.24
CA TYR A 73 22.23 -28.88 20.06
C TYR A 73 20.73 -28.61 20.05
N VAL A 74 19.90 -29.65 20.25
CA VAL A 74 18.44 -29.51 20.30
C VAL A 74 18.01 -28.62 21.47
N LEU A 75 18.67 -28.73 22.62
CA LEU A 75 18.36 -27.91 23.79
C LEU A 75 18.69 -26.43 23.54
N THR A 76 19.85 -26.14 22.94
CA THR A 76 20.25 -24.78 22.55
C THR A 76 19.34 -24.20 21.47
N ASP A 77 18.95 -24.99 20.47
CA ASP A 77 18.08 -24.54 19.37
C ASP A 77 16.66 -24.20 19.85
N ARG A 78 16.23 -24.75 20.99
CA ARG A 78 14.91 -24.51 21.56
C ARG A 78 14.87 -23.42 22.64
N HIS A 79 15.96 -23.23 23.37
CA HIS A 79 16.03 -22.24 24.47
C HIS A 79 16.75 -20.94 24.10
N ALA A 80 17.64 -21.00 23.11
CA ALA A 80 18.37 -19.86 22.59
C ALA A 80 18.38 -19.90 21.04
N PRO A 81 17.22 -19.86 20.38
CA PRO A 81 17.18 -19.98 18.94
C PRO A 81 17.93 -18.82 18.29
N TYR A 82 18.89 -19.21 17.44
CA TYR A 82 19.73 -18.30 16.69
C TYR A 82 19.31 -18.28 15.22
N THR A 83 19.34 -17.09 14.63
CA THR A 83 19.26 -16.91 13.19
C THR A 83 20.21 -15.82 12.73
N SER A 84 20.92 -16.10 11.63
CA SER A 84 21.71 -15.10 10.88
C SER A 84 20.90 -14.47 9.73
N ARG A 85 19.61 -14.80 9.64
CA ARG A 85 18.70 -14.30 8.60
C ARG A 85 17.76 -13.24 9.18
N GLY A 86 18.36 -12.23 9.78
CA GLY A 86 17.67 -11.01 10.16
C GLY A 86 17.89 -9.92 9.12
N THR A 87 16.88 -9.08 8.94
CA THR A 87 16.97 -7.88 8.11
C THR A 87 16.42 -6.68 8.87
N VAL A 88 17.05 -5.53 8.67
CA VAL A 88 16.48 -4.26 9.10
C VAL A 88 15.36 -3.85 8.16
N SER A 89 14.17 -3.72 8.72
CA SER A 89 12.97 -3.26 8.03
C SER A 89 12.60 -1.87 8.52
N THR A 90 11.97 -1.07 7.67
CA THR A 90 11.44 0.25 8.02
C THR A 90 10.21 0.54 7.18
N TYR A 91 9.48 1.60 7.52
CA TYR A 91 8.38 2.08 6.71
C TYR A 91 8.92 2.72 5.43
N VAL A 92 8.62 2.08 4.31
CA VAL A 92 8.92 2.56 2.96
C VAL A 92 7.62 3.04 2.34
N THR A 93 7.56 4.34 2.02
CA THR A 93 6.39 4.97 1.40
C THR A 93 6.76 5.46 0.02
N GLN A 94 5.98 5.09 -0.99
CA GLN A 94 6.12 5.66 -2.33
C GLN A 94 5.39 6.99 -2.39
N ILE A 95 6.12 8.08 -2.64
CA ILE A 95 5.55 9.41 -2.75
C ILE A 95 5.05 9.60 -4.18
N THR A 96 3.73 9.78 -4.31
CA THR A 96 3.04 10.01 -5.57
C THR A 96 2.48 11.44 -5.56
N PRO A 97 2.48 12.13 -6.72
CA PRO A 97 1.80 13.42 -6.82
C PRO A 97 0.28 13.19 -6.73
N ARG A 98 -0.43 14.15 -6.12
CA ARG A 98 -1.91 14.11 -6.03
C ARG A 98 -2.57 14.70 -7.27
N VAL A 99 -1.87 15.64 -7.93
CA VAL A 99 -2.30 16.31 -9.16
C VAL A 99 -1.29 16.03 -10.27
N GLY A 100 -1.75 16.02 -11.53
CA GLY A 100 -0.90 15.75 -12.68
C GLY A 100 -0.29 17.03 -13.23
N GLY A 101 1.00 17.00 -13.55
CA GLY A 101 1.71 18.18 -14.06
C GLY A 101 3.10 17.87 -14.56
N GLN A 102 3.68 18.82 -15.31
CA GLN A 102 5.08 18.75 -15.69
C GLN A 102 5.94 19.16 -14.50
N VAL A 103 7.02 18.41 -14.24
CA VAL A 103 7.97 18.71 -13.16
C VAL A 103 8.78 19.94 -13.54
N GLU A 104 8.65 21.01 -12.78
CA GLU A 104 9.41 22.24 -12.96
C GLU A 104 10.77 22.15 -12.26
N GLN A 105 10.77 21.66 -11.03
CA GLN A 105 11.99 21.58 -10.22
C GLN A 105 11.96 20.37 -9.29
N VAL A 106 13.14 19.77 -9.08
CA VAL A 106 13.39 18.75 -8.06
C VAL A 106 14.35 19.36 -7.04
N PHE A 107 13.93 19.44 -5.78
CA PHE A 107 14.70 20.10 -4.70
C PHE A 107 15.63 19.14 -3.96
N VAL A 108 15.43 17.84 -4.14
CA VAL A 108 16.17 16.79 -3.44
C VAL A 108 16.99 15.95 -4.40
N HIS A 109 18.06 15.35 -3.90
CA HIS A 109 18.84 14.35 -4.60
C HIS A 109 18.65 12.96 -3.98
N ASP A 110 19.03 11.92 -4.71
CA ASP A 110 18.97 10.56 -4.21
C ASP A 110 19.83 10.42 -2.93
N ASN A 111 19.36 9.59 -1.99
CA ASN A 111 20.01 9.32 -0.71
C ASN A 111 20.08 10.49 0.30
N GLN A 112 19.38 11.60 0.04
CA GLN A 112 19.33 12.77 0.92
C GLN A 112 18.40 12.58 2.12
N ALA A 113 18.85 13.03 3.31
CA ALA A 113 17.99 13.15 4.49
C ALA A 113 17.19 14.46 4.42
N VAL A 114 15.89 14.39 4.68
CA VAL A 114 14.96 15.52 4.62
C VAL A 114 14.09 15.55 5.88
N ALA A 115 13.80 16.75 6.35
CA ALA A 115 12.88 16.96 7.46
C ALA A 115 11.44 17.05 6.96
N ARG A 116 10.47 16.84 7.85
CA ARG A 116 9.04 17.04 7.59
C ARG A 116 8.78 18.44 7.02
N GLY A 117 7.97 18.51 5.97
CA GLY A 117 7.61 19.77 5.29
C GLY A 117 8.67 20.27 4.30
N THR A 118 9.81 19.57 4.17
CA THR A 118 10.79 19.93 3.13
C THR A 118 10.19 19.66 1.75
N PRO A 119 10.19 20.63 0.81
CA PRO A 119 9.73 20.41 -0.54
C PRO A 119 10.64 19.39 -1.24
N LEU A 120 10.04 18.39 -1.90
CA LEU A 120 10.73 17.32 -2.60
C LEU A 120 10.86 17.67 -4.09
N PHE A 121 9.72 17.98 -4.71
CA PHE A 121 9.65 18.45 -6.09
C PHE A 121 8.42 19.35 -6.27
N ALA A 122 8.49 20.22 -7.27
CA ALA A 122 7.39 21.08 -7.68
C ALA A 122 7.00 20.79 -9.13
N LEU A 123 5.69 20.76 -9.34
CA LEU A 123 5.06 20.77 -10.65
C LEU A 123 4.88 22.22 -11.11
N ASP A 124 4.83 22.42 -12.43
CA ASP A 124 4.53 23.73 -13.03
C ASP A 124 3.21 24.30 -12.47
N PRO A 125 3.26 25.43 -11.74
CA PRO A 125 2.09 25.98 -11.06
C PRO A 125 1.13 26.68 -12.02
N ARG A 126 1.59 27.10 -13.21
CA ARG A 126 0.84 28.00 -14.10
C ARG A 126 -0.56 27.49 -14.46
N PRO A 127 -0.77 26.20 -14.81
CA PRO A 127 -2.12 25.69 -15.09
C PRO A 127 -3.04 25.74 -13.87
N PHE A 128 -2.49 25.55 -12.67
CA PHE A 128 -3.24 25.58 -11.42
C PHE A 128 -3.57 27.01 -10.99
N GLU A 129 -2.66 27.96 -11.16
CA GLU A 129 -2.91 29.39 -10.95
C GLU A 129 -4.02 29.91 -11.90
N LEU A 130 -3.97 29.53 -13.17
CA LEU A 130 -5.04 29.86 -14.13
C LEU A 130 -6.39 29.26 -13.70
N ALA A 131 -6.40 28.04 -13.18
CA ALA A 131 -7.61 27.41 -12.67
C ALA A 131 -8.18 28.16 -11.45
N VAL A 132 -7.32 28.67 -10.56
CA VAL A 132 -7.73 29.53 -9.44
C VAL A 132 -8.37 30.81 -9.97
N HIS A 133 -7.72 31.52 -10.90
CA HIS A 133 -8.28 32.75 -11.49
C HIS A 133 -9.61 32.51 -12.22
N GLN A 134 -9.75 31.39 -12.91
CA GLN A 134 -11.01 31.02 -13.56
C GLN A 134 -12.13 30.78 -12.53
N ALA A 135 -11.81 30.12 -11.42
CA ALA A 135 -12.77 29.88 -10.34
C ALA A 135 -13.13 31.17 -9.57
N GLU A 136 -12.18 32.07 -9.37
CA GLU A 136 -12.42 33.42 -8.82
C GLU A 136 -13.39 34.20 -9.70
N ALA A 137 -13.17 34.19 -11.02
CA ALA A 137 -14.06 34.82 -11.98
C ALA A 137 -15.47 34.21 -11.97
N ALA A 138 -15.57 32.87 -11.86
CA ALA A 138 -16.86 32.19 -11.75
C ALA A 138 -17.61 32.57 -10.46
N LEU A 139 -16.91 32.71 -9.33
CA LEU A 139 -17.49 33.17 -8.07
C LEU A 139 -17.98 34.63 -8.17
N ALA A 140 -17.20 35.50 -8.81
CA ALA A 140 -17.60 36.88 -9.07
C ALA A 140 -18.85 36.95 -9.95
N GLN A 141 -18.91 36.15 -11.02
CA GLN A 141 -20.09 36.04 -11.89
C GLN A 141 -21.32 35.52 -11.16
N ALA A 142 -21.17 34.50 -10.31
CA ALA A 142 -22.27 33.98 -9.50
C ALA A 142 -22.80 35.05 -8.53
N THR A 143 -21.90 35.79 -7.88
CA THR A 143 -22.27 36.89 -6.97
C THR A 143 -23.02 38.00 -7.70
N GLN A 144 -22.49 38.44 -8.86
CA GLN A 144 -23.15 39.44 -9.71
C GLN A 144 -24.52 38.98 -10.22
N GLY A 145 -24.68 37.68 -10.50
CA GLY A 145 -25.97 37.09 -10.87
C GLY A 145 -27.01 37.23 -9.76
N ILE A 146 -26.63 36.95 -8.51
CA ILE A 146 -27.49 37.11 -7.34
C ILE A 146 -27.83 38.58 -7.10
N ASP A 147 -26.86 39.49 -7.24
CA ASP A 147 -27.10 40.92 -7.14
C ASP A 147 -28.12 41.39 -8.19
N ALA A 148 -28.00 40.94 -9.44
CA ALA A 148 -28.95 41.22 -10.50
C ALA A 148 -30.36 40.66 -10.19
N SER A 149 -30.45 39.43 -9.68
CA SER A 149 -31.72 38.84 -9.24
C SER A 149 -32.35 39.62 -8.08
N SER A 150 -31.54 40.13 -7.15
CA SER A 150 -32.02 40.95 -6.02
C SER A 150 -32.59 42.28 -6.49
N ALA A 151 -31.95 42.93 -7.47
CA ALA A 151 -32.47 44.13 -8.12
C ALA A 151 -33.77 43.86 -8.88
N GLY A 152 -33.87 42.69 -9.54
CA GLY A 152 -35.11 42.23 -10.18
C GLY A 152 -36.26 42.03 -9.20
N LEU A 153 -35.98 41.48 -8.01
CA LEU A 153 -36.97 41.35 -6.93
C LEU A 153 -37.46 42.72 -6.45
N ALA A 154 -36.55 43.68 -6.23
CA ALA A 154 -36.90 45.04 -5.85
C ALA A 154 -37.78 45.73 -6.90
N ALA A 155 -37.50 45.51 -8.19
CA ALA A 155 -38.33 46.01 -9.30
C ALA A 155 -39.73 45.38 -9.31
N SER A 156 -39.84 44.07 -9.10
CA SER A 156 -41.15 43.39 -8.99
C SER A 156 -41.94 43.85 -7.76
N GLN A 157 -41.28 44.13 -6.65
CA GLN A 157 -41.91 44.67 -5.45
C GLN A 157 -42.47 46.08 -5.70
N ALA A 158 -41.72 46.93 -6.40
CA ALA A 158 -42.18 48.26 -6.80
C ALA A 158 -43.39 48.18 -7.74
N GLU A 159 -43.41 47.20 -8.64
CA GLU A 159 -44.53 46.98 -9.58
C GLU A 159 -45.81 46.54 -8.87
N VAL A 160 -45.72 45.70 -7.82
CA VAL A 160 -46.85 45.36 -6.96
C VAL A 160 -47.39 46.60 -6.26
N VAL A 161 -46.51 47.47 -5.72
CA VAL A 161 -46.92 48.73 -5.07
C VAL A 161 -47.63 49.65 -6.07
N ARG A 162 -47.07 49.82 -7.27
CA ARG A 162 -47.66 50.63 -8.34
C ARG A 162 -49.06 50.13 -8.72
N THR A 163 -49.19 48.82 -8.95
CA THR A 163 -50.46 48.20 -9.38
C THR A 163 -51.51 48.21 -8.27
N ARG A 164 -51.08 48.06 -7.01
CA ARG A 164 -51.97 48.20 -5.84
C ARG A 164 -52.54 49.62 -5.73
N ALA A 165 -51.69 50.64 -5.88
CA ALA A 165 -52.14 52.03 -5.88
C ALA A 165 -53.12 52.31 -7.05
N HIS A 166 -52.88 51.72 -8.22
CA HIS A 166 -53.80 51.80 -9.36
C HIS A 166 -55.16 51.15 -9.08
N LEU A 167 -55.16 49.98 -8.42
CA LEU A 167 -56.38 49.30 -7.99
C LEU A 167 -57.18 50.15 -6.99
N ASP A 168 -56.54 50.75 -5.99
CA ASP A 168 -57.20 51.57 -4.97
C ASP A 168 -57.85 52.83 -5.57
N ASN A 169 -57.15 53.49 -6.50
CA ASN A 169 -57.70 54.62 -7.25
C ASN A 169 -58.91 54.21 -8.10
N THR A 170 -58.80 53.10 -8.83
CA THR A 170 -59.87 52.57 -9.68
C THR A 170 -61.07 52.16 -8.84
N ARG A 171 -60.86 51.52 -7.69
CA ARG A 171 -61.91 51.12 -6.75
C ARG A 171 -62.68 52.32 -6.23
N THR A 172 -61.98 53.39 -5.85
CA THR A 172 -62.61 54.64 -5.37
C THR A 172 -63.41 55.32 -6.48
N ALA A 173 -62.87 55.36 -7.71
CA ALA A 173 -63.58 55.89 -8.87
C ALA A 173 -64.83 55.07 -9.20
N THR A 174 -64.74 53.74 -9.22
CA THR A 174 -65.88 52.84 -9.46
C THR A 174 -66.95 52.98 -8.37
N ALA A 175 -66.57 53.09 -7.10
CA ALA A 175 -67.53 53.31 -6.01
C ALA A 175 -68.31 54.62 -6.18
N ARG A 176 -67.62 55.70 -6.57
CA ARG A 176 -68.23 57.00 -6.87
C ARG A 176 -69.22 56.89 -8.04
N THR A 177 -68.81 56.26 -9.14
CA THR A 177 -69.67 56.07 -10.33
C THR A 177 -70.91 55.23 -10.01
N LEU A 178 -70.78 54.16 -9.23
CA LEU A 178 -71.91 53.32 -8.83
C LEU A 178 -72.90 54.06 -7.92
N ALA A 179 -72.41 54.91 -7.01
CA ALA A 179 -73.26 55.75 -6.17
C ALA A 179 -74.07 56.76 -7.00
N LEU A 180 -73.44 57.40 -8.00
CA LEU A 180 -74.12 58.30 -8.94
C LEU A 180 -75.12 57.56 -9.84
N ALA A 181 -74.82 56.31 -10.24
CA ALA A 181 -75.71 55.49 -11.05
C ALA A 181 -76.99 55.12 -10.29
N GLY A 182 -76.88 54.85 -8.97
CA GLY A 182 -78.03 54.63 -8.10
C GLY A 182 -78.97 55.84 -7.99
N GLN A 183 -78.44 57.05 -8.19
CA GLN A 183 -79.19 58.30 -8.26
C GLN A 183 -79.66 58.65 -9.69
N GLN A 184 -79.46 57.75 -10.66
CA GLN A 184 -79.77 57.95 -12.09
C GLN A 184 -79.03 59.14 -12.75
N LEU A 185 -77.89 59.56 -12.19
CA LEU A 185 -77.08 60.69 -12.70
C LEU A 185 -76.04 60.28 -13.77
N VAL A 186 -75.81 58.98 -13.96
CA VAL A 186 -74.91 58.43 -14.99
C VAL A 186 -75.56 57.22 -15.67
N SER A 187 -75.06 56.84 -16.85
CA SER A 187 -75.65 55.74 -17.63
C SER A 187 -75.33 54.36 -17.05
N ARG A 188 -76.15 53.35 -17.38
CA ARG A 188 -75.84 51.94 -17.04
C ARG A 188 -74.54 51.46 -17.69
N ALA A 189 -74.26 51.93 -18.92
CA ALA A 189 -73.04 51.60 -19.62
C ALA A 189 -71.79 52.10 -18.85
N ASP A 190 -71.85 53.29 -18.25
CA ASP A 190 -70.74 53.83 -17.45
C ASP A 190 -70.50 53.00 -16.18
N ALA A 191 -71.57 52.53 -15.53
CA ALA A 191 -71.46 51.64 -14.38
C ALA A 191 -70.83 50.28 -14.75
N ASP A 192 -71.21 49.70 -15.88
CA ASP A 192 -70.65 48.43 -16.35
C ASP A 192 -69.19 48.58 -16.81
N ASN A 193 -68.85 49.69 -17.47
CA ASN A 193 -67.47 50.04 -17.80
C ASN A 193 -66.61 50.19 -16.53
N ALA A 194 -67.11 50.89 -15.50
CA ALA A 194 -66.40 51.04 -14.23
C ALA A 194 -66.18 49.70 -13.48
N ARG A 195 -67.15 48.76 -13.57
CA ARG A 195 -66.99 47.39 -13.06
C ARG A 195 -65.98 46.58 -13.86
N ALA A 196 -65.94 46.75 -15.19
CA ALA A 196 -64.95 46.10 -16.05
C ALA A 196 -63.53 46.61 -15.74
N SER A 197 -63.35 47.93 -15.61
CA SER A 197 -62.07 48.53 -15.24
C SER A 197 -61.56 48.05 -13.88
N LEU A 198 -62.45 47.91 -12.88
CA LEU A 198 -62.08 47.35 -11.58
C LEU A 198 -61.58 45.89 -11.71
N ARG A 199 -62.29 45.05 -12.48
CA ARG A 199 -61.87 43.66 -12.74
C ARG A 199 -60.50 43.59 -13.43
N THR A 200 -60.25 44.47 -14.39
CA THR A 200 -58.93 44.57 -15.05
C THR A 200 -57.83 44.97 -14.07
N ALA A 201 -58.06 45.96 -13.21
CA ALA A 201 -57.08 46.38 -12.21
C ALA A 201 -56.78 45.27 -11.18
N GLN A 202 -57.80 44.47 -10.81
CA GLN A 202 -57.62 43.30 -9.94
C GLN A 202 -56.73 42.25 -10.61
N ALA A 203 -57.02 41.89 -11.86
CA ALA A 203 -56.22 40.93 -12.63
C ALA A 203 -54.76 41.39 -12.81
N GLN A 204 -54.53 42.70 -12.99
CA GLN A 204 -53.18 43.26 -13.05
C GLN A 204 -52.42 43.09 -11.73
N LEU A 205 -53.08 43.30 -10.58
CA LEU A 205 -52.45 43.10 -9.27
C LEU A 205 -52.08 41.63 -9.06
N GLU A 206 -52.97 40.71 -9.41
CA GLU A 206 -52.71 39.27 -9.35
C GLU A 206 -51.52 38.88 -10.22
N ALA A 207 -51.43 39.41 -11.45
CA ALA A 207 -50.29 39.20 -12.33
C ALA A 207 -48.98 39.75 -11.74
N ALA A 208 -49.00 40.96 -11.16
CA ALA A 208 -47.83 41.54 -10.51
C ALA A 208 -47.38 40.72 -9.28
N GLN A 209 -48.33 40.22 -8.48
CA GLN A 209 -48.03 39.34 -7.34
C GLN A 209 -47.44 37.99 -7.79
N ALA A 210 -47.95 37.41 -8.88
CA ALA A 210 -47.36 36.20 -9.47
C ALA A 210 -45.94 36.47 -9.99
N GLY A 211 -45.69 37.64 -10.59
CA GLY A 211 -44.36 38.10 -10.99
C GLY A 211 -43.39 38.21 -9.82
N LEU A 212 -43.83 38.83 -8.71
CA LEU A 212 -43.05 38.91 -7.47
C LEU A 212 -42.69 37.52 -6.93
N ARG A 213 -43.66 36.61 -6.84
CA ARG A 213 -43.41 35.23 -6.40
C ARG A 213 -42.42 34.49 -7.31
N SER A 214 -42.48 34.72 -8.61
CA SER A 214 -41.50 34.15 -9.56
C SER A 214 -40.09 34.69 -9.29
N ALA A 215 -39.95 36.00 -9.03
CA ALA A 215 -38.67 36.62 -8.68
C ALA A 215 -38.11 36.11 -7.34
N GLU A 216 -38.95 35.91 -6.32
CA GLU A 216 -38.57 35.31 -5.04
C GLU A 216 -38.02 33.87 -5.23
N LEU A 217 -38.70 33.07 -6.05
CA LEU A 217 -38.27 31.69 -6.34
C LEU A 217 -36.96 31.64 -7.15
N GLN A 218 -36.76 32.60 -8.07
CA GLN A 218 -35.52 32.71 -8.85
C GLN A 218 -34.32 33.13 -7.99
N LEU A 219 -34.51 34.06 -7.04
CA LEU A 219 -33.47 34.44 -6.10
C LEU A 219 -33.13 33.28 -5.15
N GLY A 220 -34.14 32.49 -4.75
CA GLY A 220 -33.96 31.33 -3.90
C GLY A 220 -33.44 31.69 -2.50
N SER A 221 -32.49 30.92 -1.99
CA SER A 221 -31.76 31.29 -0.77
C SER A 221 -30.83 32.47 -1.06
N GLY A 222 -31.12 33.62 -0.47
CA GLY A 222 -30.30 34.82 -0.64
C GLY A 222 -28.95 34.73 0.08
N GLY A 223 -28.01 35.59 -0.33
CA GLY A 223 -26.71 35.75 0.31
C GLY A 223 -25.73 34.61 0.03
N ILE A 224 -24.74 34.46 0.91
CA ILE A 224 -23.62 33.51 0.78
C ILE A 224 -24.03 32.03 0.75
N ASP A 225 -25.25 31.71 1.22
CA ASP A 225 -25.79 30.36 1.23
C ASP A 225 -26.50 29.95 -0.05
N ASN A 226 -26.57 30.86 -1.04
CA ASN A 226 -27.12 30.52 -2.35
C ASN A 226 -26.34 29.35 -2.98
N PRO A 227 -27.01 28.31 -3.51
CA PRO A 227 -26.36 27.16 -4.13
C PRO A 227 -25.38 27.52 -5.25
N GLN A 228 -25.63 28.60 -5.99
CA GLN A 228 -24.75 29.07 -7.06
C GLN A 228 -23.46 29.68 -6.52
N ILE A 229 -23.54 30.49 -5.46
CA ILE A 229 -22.36 31.06 -4.80
C ILE A 229 -21.57 29.94 -4.10
N ARG A 230 -22.27 29.03 -3.42
CA ARG A 230 -21.65 27.89 -2.74
C ARG A 230 -20.92 26.98 -3.71
N SER A 231 -21.50 26.65 -4.85
CA SER A 231 -20.84 25.80 -5.85
C SER A 231 -19.61 26.47 -6.45
N ALA A 232 -19.67 27.75 -6.79
CA ALA A 232 -18.53 28.50 -7.30
C ALA A 232 -17.41 28.65 -6.24
N ARG A 233 -17.77 28.84 -4.97
CA ARG A 233 -16.81 28.85 -3.87
C ARG A 233 -16.10 27.50 -3.70
N LEU A 234 -16.84 26.40 -3.77
CA LEU A 234 -16.24 25.06 -3.70
C LEU A 234 -15.30 24.78 -4.87
N GLN A 235 -15.61 25.29 -6.06
CA GLN A 235 -14.71 25.22 -7.22
C GLN A 235 -13.42 26.01 -6.98
N LEU A 236 -13.51 27.19 -6.36
CA LEU A 236 -12.34 27.98 -5.97
C LEU A 236 -11.48 27.26 -4.93
N GLU A 237 -12.10 26.74 -3.87
CA GLU A 237 -11.39 25.98 -2.83
C GLU A 237 -10.70 24.73 -3.41
N GLN A 238 -11.35 24.03 -4.35
CA GLN A 238 -10.75 22.90 -5.06
C GLN A 238 -9.56 23.31 -5.94
N ALA A 239 -9.65 24.43 -6.66
CA ALA A 239 -8.57 24.95 -7.49
C ALA A 239 -7.35 25.35 -6.63
N GLN A 240 -7.59 26.02 -5.50
CA GLN A 240 -6.56 26.39 -4.53
C GLN A 240 -5.89 25.17 -3.91
N LEU A 241 -6.65 24.13 -3.59
CA LEU A 241 -6.11 22.88 -3.08
C LEU A 241 -5.23 22.17 -4.12
N ASN A 242 -5.64 22.19 -5.39
CA ASN A 242 -4.84 21.63 -6.47
C ASN A 242 -3.52 22.40 -6.67
N LEU A 243 -3.55 23.73 -6.53
CA LEU A 243 -2.34 24.56 -6.55
C LEU A 243 -1.40 24.22 -5.38
N LEU A 244 -1.94 24.02 -4.17
CA LEU A 244 -1.13 23.57 -3.03
C LEU A 244 -0.47 22.21 -3.31
N TYR A 245 -1.21 21.28 -3.92
CA TYR A 245 -0.69 19.96 -4.29
C TYR A 245 0.31 19.97 -5.45
N ALA A 246 0.52 21.10 -6.12
CA ALA A 246 1.58 21.24 -7.12
C ALA A 246 2.98 21.13 -6.49
N THR A 247 3.13 21.49 -5.21
CA THR A 247 4.38 21.27 -4.46
C THR A 247 4.21 20.05 -3.56
N VAL A 248 5.07 19.04 -3.75
CA VAL A 248 5.04 17.81 -2.96
C VAL A 248 6.10 17.88 -1.88
N GLU A 249 5.68 17.80 -0.62
CA GLU A 249 6.55 17.91 0.56
C GLU A 249 6.72 16.57 1.29
N ALA A 250 7.78 16.48 2.09
CA ALA A 250 8.04 15.32 2.95
C ALA A 250 7.00 15.21 4.09
N PRO A 251 6.30 14.06 4.23
CA PRO A 251 5.28 13.91 5.27
C PRO A 251 5.84 13.80 6.68
N ARG A 252 7.08 13.32 6.82
CA ARG A 252 7.83 13.13 8.07
C ARG A 252 9.33 13.31 7.82
N ASP A 253 10.12 13.20 8.87
CA ASP A 253 11.57 13.13 8.78
C ASP A 253 11.96 11.76 8.19
N GLY A 254 12.89 11.76 7.24
CA GLY A 254 13.31 10.53 6.59
C GLY A 254 14.31 10.76 5.47
N ARG A 255 14.49 9.74 4.64
CA ARG A 255 15.47 9.74 3.55
C ARG A 255 14.81 9.44 2.22
N VAL A 256 15.14 10.23 1.21
CA VAL A 256 14.69 10.03 -0.16
C VAL A 256 15.60 8.99 -0.82
N THR A 257 15.01 7.97 -1.45
CA THR A 257 15.72 6.95 -2.22
C THR A 257 14.99 6.67 -3.53
N ASN A 258 15.71 6.12 -4.52
CA ASN A 258 15.15 5.75 -5.83
C ASN A 258 14.37 6.91 -6.46
N LEU A 259 15.01 8.07 -6.53
CA LEU A 259 14.49 9.24 -7.23
C LEU A 259 14.48 8.98 -8.74
N GLN A 260 13.30 8.74 -9.32
CA GLN A 260 13.11 8.44 -10.74
C GLN A 260 12.61 9.66 -11.53
N LEU A 261 12.42 10.78 -10.86
CA LEU A 261 11.85 11.99 -11.40
C LEU A 261 12.95 12.90 -11.98
N ALA A 262 12.76 13.36 -13.21
CA ALA A 262 13.60 14.37 -13.85
C ALA A 262 12.82 15.67 -14.13
N VAL A 263 13.53 16.80 -14.13
CA VAL A 263 12.95 18.08 -14.55
C VAL A 263 12.47 17.97 -16.00
N GLY A 264 11.26 18.45 -16.27
CA GLY A 264 10.59 18.37 -17.56
C GLY A 264 9.80 17.08 -17.79
N GLN A 265 9.93 16.06 -16.93
CA GLN A 265 9.10 14.86 -16.98
C GLN A 265 7.65 15.19 -16.59
N TYR A 266 6.68 14.48 -17.17
CA TYR A 266 5.29 14.56 -16.75
C TYR A 266 5.02 13.59 -15.59
N ALA A 267 4.59 14.12 -14.45
CA ALA A 267 4.23 13.34 -13.27
C ALA A 267 2.72 13.12 -13.24
N ALA A 268 2.28 11.86 -13.26
CA ALA A 268 0.87 11.48 -13.24
C ALA A 268 0.41 11.12 -11.82
N PRO A 269 -0.83 11.45 -11.44
CA PRO A 269 -1.40 11.03 -10.16
C PRO A 269 -1.38 9.51 -10.01
N GLY A 270 -0.98 9.02 -8.84
CA GLY A 270 -0.90 7.59 -8.55
C GLY A 270 0.36 6.89 -9.03
N SER A 271 1.20 7.53 -9.86
CA SER A 271 2.51 6.99 -10.25
C SER A 271 3.60 7.44 -9.26
N PRO A 272 4.40 6.52 -8.67
CA PRO A 272 5.46 6.86 -7.74
C PRO A 272 6.53 7.75 -8.39
N ALA A 273 6.79 8.93 -7.80
CA ALA A 273 7.86 9.81 -8.24
C ALA A 273 9.20 9.46 -7.56
N LEU A 274 9.13 9.10 -6.28
CA LEU A 274 10.28 8.70 -5.46
C LEU A 274 9.86 7.76 -4.33
N THR A 275 10.84 7.10 -3.74
CA THR A 275 10.67 6.31 -2.53
C THR A 275 11.14 7.12 -1.31
N PHE A 276 10.34 7.15 -0.26
CA PHE A 276 10.64 7.80 1.00
C PHE A 276 10.77 6.75 2.10
N VAL A 277 11.87 6.80 2.84
CA VAL A 277 12.21 5.86 3.90
C VAL A 277 12.16 6.59 5.25
N ASP A 278 11.29 6.16 6.15
CA ASP A 278 11.16 6.76 7.49
C ASP A 278 12.38 6.41 8.36
N THR A 279 12.91 7.40 9.07
CA THR A 279 14.04 7.24 10.01
C THR A 279 13.60 6.89 11.43
N GLY A 280 12.34 7.16 11.82
CA GLY A 280 11.86 7.03 13.20
C GLY A 280 11.19 5.68 13.53
N GLY A 281 11.11 4.75 12.58
CA GLY A 281 10.32 3.53 12.72
C GLY A 281 11.00 2.27 12.20
N ALA A 282 12.31 2.12 12.39
CA ALA A 282 13.02 0.91 11.99
C ALA A 282 12.83 -0.24 13.01
N TRP A 283 12.65 -1.46 12.51
CA TRP A 283 12.58 -2.69 13.33
C TRP A 283 13.40 -3.80 12.68
N VAL A 284 13.72 -4.83 13.47
CA VAL A 284 14.43 -6.02 12.97
C VAL A 284 13.40 -7.11 12.68
N THR A 285 13.50 -7.70 11.50
CA THR A 285 12.73 -8.88 11.11
C THR A 285 13.67 -10.07 11.07
N ALA A 286 13.47 -11.05 11.96
CA ALA A 286 14.33 -12.22 12.10
C ALA A 286 13.61 -13.49 11.63
N ASP A 287 14.16 -14.16 10.60
CA ASP A 287 13.56 -15.38 10.05
C ASP A 287 14.00 -16.62 10.84
N LEU A 288 13.13 -17.06 11.74
CA LEU A 288 13.33 -18.25 12.59
C LEU A 288 12.63 -19.47 12.00
N ARG A 289 13.18 -20.66 12.22
CA ARG A 289 12.56 -21.91 11.76
C ARG A 289 11.34 -22.24 12.62
N GLU A 290 10.35 -22.90 12.03
CA GLU A 290 9.13 -23.31 12.74
C GLU A 290 9.41 -24.09 14.05
N ASN A 291 10.42 -24.97 14.05
CA ASN A 291 10.82 -25.74 15.24
C ASN A 291 11.40 -24.86 16.37
N GLN A 292 11.88 -23.66 16.05
CA GLN A 292 12.47 -22.69 16.99
C GLN A 292 11.40 -21.81 17.66
N LEU A 293 10.21 -21.69 17.07
CA LEU A 293 9.14 -20.79 17.57
C LEU A 293 8.44 -21.31 18.81
N GLY A 294 8.49 -22.61 19.08
CA GLY A 294 7.62 -23.26 20.07
C GLY A 294 7.75 -22.76 21.51
N ASN A 295 8.87 -22.11 21.85
CA ASN A 295 9.11 -21.52 23.18
C ASN A 295 9.21 -19.99 23.14
N ILE A 296 9.09 -19.34 21.97
CA ILE A 296 9.21 -17.89 21.84
C ILE A 296 7.88 -17.23 22.24
N ALA A 297 7.95 -16.26 23.14
CA ALA A 297 6.82 -15.42 23.53
C ALA A 297 7.11 -13.93 23.23
N PRO A 298 6.07 -13.12 22.93
CA PRO A 298 6.21 -11.67 22.96
C PRO A 298 6.75 -11.20 24.31
N GLY A 299 7.77 -10.33 24.29
CA GLY A 299 8.49 -9.84 25.46
C GLY A 299 9.81 -10.57 25.76
N ASP A 300 10.11 -11.68 25.07
CA ASP A 300 11.39 -12.36 25.24
C ASP A 300 12.57 -11.46 24.89
N ARG A 301 13.62 -11.49 25.72
CA ARG A 301 14.85 -10.72 25.48
C ARG A 301 15.59 -11.27 24.27
N VAL A 302 16.14 -10.37 23.47
CA VAL A 302 16.94 -10.72 22.30
C VAL A 302 18.32 -10.04 22.32
N GLY A 303 19.32 -10.74 21.82
CA GLY A 303 20.60 -10.16 21.44
C GLY A 303 20.61 -9.92 19.94
N ILE A 304 20.89 -8.69 19.53
CA ILE A 304 20.90 -8.24 18.14
C ILE A 304 22.33 -7.85 17.80
N LEU A 305 22.87 -8.43 16.73
CA LEU A 305 24.16 -8.07 16.17
C LEU A 305 23.96 -7.59 14.73
N PHE A 306 24.32 -6.34 14.47
CA PHE A 306 24.31 -5.78 13.13
C PHE A 306 25.64 -6.06 12.45
N ASP A 307 25.62 -6.60 11.24
CA ASP A 307 26.84 -6.81 10.45
C ASP A 307 27.53 -5.46 10.13
N ALA A 308 26.75 -4.37 10.06
CA ALA A 308 27.25 -3.02 9.83
C ALA A 308 28.03 -2.43 11.03
N VAL A 309 27.80 -2.95 12.25
CA VAL A 309 28.49 -2.50 13.47
C VAL A 309 28.98 -3.73 14.24
N PRO A 310 30.08 -4.35 13.78
CA PRO A 310 30.65 -5.52 14.46
C PRO A 310 31.12 -5.15 15.88
N GLY A 311 31.13 -6.12 16.79
CA GLY A 311 31.63 -5.95 18.16
C GLY A 311 30.63 -5.47 19.21
N THR A 312 29.49 -4.90 18.82
CA THR A 312 28.45 -4.41 19.75
C THR A 312 27.19 -5.27 19.68
N ILE A 313 26.74 -5.78 20.84
CA ILE A 313 25.49 -6.53 20.96
C ILE A 313 24.41 -5.60 21.50
N PHE A 314 23.40 -5.32 20.68
CA PHE A 314 22.23 -4.54 21.06
C PHE A 314 21.22 -5.45 21.76
N GLN A 315 20.52 -4.88 22.75
CA GLN A 315 19.46 -5.58 23.45
C GLN A 315 18.12 -5.14 22.86
N GLY A 316 17.17 -6.06 22.87
CA GLY A 316 15.81 -5.79 22.40
C GLY A 316 14.84 -6.81 22.93
N GLN A 317 13.61 -6.73 22.45
CA GLN A 317 12.54 -7.65 22.82
C GLN A 317 11.78 -8.13 21.60
N VAL A 318 11.24 -9.35 21.68
CA VAL A 318 10.31 -9.86 20.67
C VAL A 318 9.01 -9.09 20.79
N HIS A 319 8.64 -8.32 19.77
CA HIS A 319 7.35 -7.62 19.75
C HIS A 319 6.23 -8.58 19.34
N SER A 320 6.42 -9.30 18.23
CA SER A 320 5.37 -10.18 17.68
C SER A 320 5.93 -11.23 16.73
N ILE A 321 5.27 -12.38 16.69
CA ILE A 321 5.53 -13.46 15.74
C ILE A 321 4.50 -13.36 14.61
N ALA A 322 4.93 -13.43 13.35
CA ALA A 322 3.99 -13.38 12.23
C ALA A 322 3.06 -14.60 12.23
N GLY A 323 1.74 -14.36 12.20
CA GLY A 323 0.73 -15.42 12.14
C GLY A 323 0.57 -16.08 10.76
N ALA A 324 1.20 -15.51 9.72
CA ALA A 324 1.21 -16.06 8.36
C ALA A 324 2.52 -15.72 7.67
N ILE A 325 2.97 -16.61 6.77
CA ILE A 325 4.10 -16.37 5.87
C ILE A 325 3.57 -16.07 4.48
N ASP A 326 4.11 -15.04 3.84
CA ASP A 326 3.94 -14.81 2.42
C ASP A 326 5.27 -15.16 1.74
N PRO A 327 5.44 -16.40 1.23
CA PRO A 327 6.69 -16.83 0.61
C PRO A 327 7.00 -16.11 -0.72
N GLY A 328 6.18 -15.12 -1.13
CA GLY A 328 6.19 -14.55 -2.48
C GLY A 328 6.15 -13.02 -2.58
N ARG A 329 6.53 -12.23 -1.56
CA ARG A 329 6.72 -10.77 -1.77
C ARG A 329 8.02 -10.44 -2.50
N ALA A 330 8.09 -10.83 -3.76
CA ALA A 330 8.92 -10.21 -4.79
C ALA A 330 8.01 -9.83 -5.97
N SER A 331 7.04 -8.95 -5.73
CA SER A 331 6.28 -8.31 -6.80
C SER A 331 7.06 -7.09 -7.29
N ALA A 332 7.94 -7.32 -8.25
CA ALA A 332 8.39 -6.33 -9.21
C ALA A 332 8.24 -6.96 -10.60
N GLY A 333 7.19 -6.58 -11.35
CA GLY A 333 7.07 -6.90 -12.78
C GLY A 333 6.16 -8.06 -13.21
N GLY A 334 5.28 -8.58 -12.36
CA GLY A 334 4.09 -9.32 -12.84
C GLY A 334 4.29 -10.72 -13.43
N LEU A 335 5.45 -11.37 -13.25
CA LEU A 335 5.60 -12.80 -13.50
C LEU A 335 6.02 -13.52 -12.23
N LEU A 336 5.17 -14.46 -11.77
CA LEU A 336 5.50 -15.37 -10.69
C LEU A 336 6.45 -16.44 -11.23
N GLN A 337 7.69 -16.47 -10.74
CA GLN A 337 8.54 -17.64 -10.92
C GLN A 337 8.46 -18.49 -9.65
N ASN A 338 7.49 -19.41 -9.65
CA ASN A 338 7.44 -20.50 -8.68
C ASN A 338 8.57 -21.47 -9.02
N ALA A 339 9.70 -21.36 -8.33
CA ALA A 339 10.72 -22.40 -8.33
C ALA A 339 10.69 -23.10 -6.97
N PRO A 340 9.88 -24.17 -6.80
CA PRO A 340 10.17 -25.11 -5.72
C PRO A 340 11.51 -25.76 -6.06
N GLU A 341 12.55 -25.46 -5.27
CA GLU A 341 13.77 -26.25 -5.30
C GLU A 341 13.41 -27.66 -4.81
N THR A 342 13.33 -28.61 -5.73
CA THR A 342 13.16 -30.04 -5.45
C THR A 342 14.42 -30.58 -4.76
N ARG A 343 14.61 -30.25 -3.48
CA ARG A 343 15.53 -30.95 -2.60
C ARG A 343 14.81 -32.15 -1.99
N TRP A 344 15.53 -33.24 -1.78
CA TRP A 344 14.99 -34.49 -1.20
C TRP A 344 14.46 -34.35 0.23
N PHE A 345 14.62 -33.18 0.85
CA PHE A 345 13.95 -32.74 2.07
C PHE A 345 13.32 -31.36 1.83
N GLU A 346 12.07 -31.17 2.25
CA GLU A 346 11.45 -29.84 2.28
C GLU A 346 12.21 -28.98 3.30
N PRO A 347 12.77 -27.82 2.90
CA PRO A 347 13.44 -26.93 3.84
C PRO A 347 12.48 -26.53 4.96
N ALA A 348 12.98 -26.47 6.20
CA ALA A 348 12.20 -25.94 7.30
C ALA A 348 11.65 -24.55 6.93
N ARG A 349 10.33 -24.40 7.01
CA ARG A 349 9.67 -23.11 6.80
C ARG A 349 10.13 -22.13 7.86
N ARG A 350 10.27 -20.88 7.44
CA ARG A 350 10.75 -19.80 8.30
C ARG A 350 9.66 -18.79 8.49
N PHE A 351 9.53 -18.32 9.71
CA PHE A 351 8.55 -17.33 10.10
C PHE A 351 9.28 -16.06 10.53
N PRO A 352 8.88 -14.90 9.99
CA PRO A 352 9.46 -13.63 10.40
C PRO A 352 8.98 -13.30 11.81
N VAL A 353 9.93 -13.07 12.71
CA VAL A 353 9.69 -12.57 14.05
C VAL A 353 10.11 -11.11 14.10
N ARG A 354 9.19 -10.24 14.49
CA ARG A 354 9.45 -8.80 14.65
C ARG A 354 10.09 -8.58 16.00
N VAL A 355 11.23 -7.92 15.96
CA VAL A 355 12.09 -7.61 17.09
C VAL A 355 12.30 -6.10 17.13
N GLU A 356 12.12 -5.53 18.31
CA GLU A 356 12.31 -4.11 18.56
C GLU A 356 13.53 -3.91 19.46
N LEU A 357 14.31 -2.85 19.18
CA LEU A 357 15.43 -2.46 20.03
C LEU A 357 14.91 -1.87 21.33
N ASP A 358 15.70 -2.02 22.40
CA ASP A 358 15.40 -1.41 23.69
C ASP A 358 15.34 0.14 23.54
N PRO A 359 14.28 0.81 24.02
CA PRO A 359 14.14 2.28 23.90
C PRO A 359 15.27 3.09 24.55
N GLU A 360 16.04 2.50 25.47
CA GLU A 360 17.22 3.16 26.06
C GLU A 360 18.45 3.16 25.13
N GLN A 361 18.44 2.36 24.06
CA GLN A 361 19.54 2.25 23.11
C GLN A 361 19.24 3.03 21.82
N GLU A 362 20.16 3.91 21.42
CA GLU A 362 20.05 4.62 20.15
C GLU A 362 20.30 3.69 18.96
N TRP A 363 19.51 3.89 17.90
CA TRP A 363 19.71 3.19 16.64
C TRP A 363 21.05 3.60 16.00
N PRO A 364 21.90 2.64 15.58
CA PRO A 364 23.20 3.00 15.01
C PRO A 364 23.02 3.68 13.65
N SER A 365 23.62 4.86 13.47
CA SER A 365 23.49 5.66 12.22
C SER A 365 24.03 4.97 10.96
N GLN A 366 24.91 3.98 11.13
CA GLN A 366 25.52 3.18 10.05
C GLN A 366 24.61 2.05 9.56
N VAL A 367 23.55 1.73 10.32
CA VAL A 367 22.63 0.64 9.98
C VAL A 367 21.52 1.18 9.08
N HIS A 368 21.53 0.77 7.83
CA HIS A 368 20.51 1.16 6.85
C HIS A 368 19.40 0.11 6.71
N ALA A 369 18.27 0.52 6.14
CA ALA A 369 17.21 -0.41 5.74
C ALA A 369 17.77 -1.50 4.81
N GLY A 370 17.42 -2.75 5.08
CA GLY A 370 17.95 -3.93 4.38
C GLY A 370 19.27 -4.48 4.93
N ALA A 371 19.87 -3.85 5.94
CA ALA A 371 21.08 -4.39 6.59
C ALA A 371 20.83 -5.78 7.17
N LYS A 372 21.84 -6.65 7.08
CA LYS A 372 21.82 -7.99 7.66
C LYS A 372 22.02 -7.93 9.17
N VAL A 373 21.27 -8.78 9.85
CA VAL A 373 21.26 -8.84 11.31
C VAL A 373 21.28 -10.30 11.74
N SER A 374 22.10 -10.59 12.75
CA SER A 374 22.07 -11.85 13.48
C SER A 374 21.33 -11.65 14.80
N VAL A 375 20.39 -12.54 15.10
CA VAL A 375 19.52 -12.43 16.27
C VAL A 375 19.56 -13.74 17.05
N VAL A 376 19.72 -13.62 18.38
CA VAL A 376 19.52 -14.70 19.34
C VAL A 376 18.36 -14.31 20.25
N VAL A 377 17.36 -15.18 20.37
CA VAL A 377 16.24 -15.00 21.32
C VAL A 377 16.51 -15.81 22.57
N TYR A 378 16.28 -15.25 23.77
CA TYR A 378 16.48 -15.96 25.05
C TYR A 378 15.12 -16.33 25.67
N THR A 379 14.60 -17.51 25.35
CA THR A 379 13.21 -17.94 25.70
C THR A 379 13.03 -18.45 27.14
N SER A 380 14.12 -18.66 27.88
CA SER A 380 14.09 -19.15 29.28
C SER A 380 14.79 -18.20 30.26
N GLY A 381 14.88 -16.92 29.90
CA GLY A 381 15.62 -15.92 30.66
C GLY A 381 17.13 -15.97 30.41
N THR A 382 17.85 -15.00 30.98
CA THR A 382 19.30 -14.85 30.78
C THR A 382 20.16 -15.75 31.67
N ASP A 383 19.60 -16.32 32.74
CA ASP A 383 20.37 -16.98 33.82
C ASP A 383 20.46 -18.51 33.70
N ASN A 384 20.09 -19.05 32.54
CA ASN A 384 20.26 -20.47 32.22
C ASN A 384 21.71 -20.74 31.73
N PRO A 385 22.36 -21.87 32.07
CA PRO A 385 23.64 -22.29 31.46
C PRO A 385 23.62 -22.25 29.92
N VAL A 386 22.47 -22.51 29.29
CA VAL A 386 22.29 -22.38 27.84
C VAL A 386 22.41 -20.92 27.38
N ALA A 387 21.83 -19.97 28.11
CA ALA A 387 21.90 -18.55 27.80
C ALA A 387 23.31 -17.97 28.03
N TRP A 388 24.07 -18.48 29.02
CA TRP A 388 25.46 -18.10 29.26
C TRP A 388 26.37 -18.52 28.10
N ILE A 389 26.22 -19.76 27.63
CA ILE A 389 27.00 -20.28 26.50
C ILE A 389 26.57 -19.60 25.20
N ALA A 390 25.27 -19.38 24.97
CA ALA A 390 24.78 -18.64 23.81
C ALA A 390 25.32 -17.20 23.79
N ARG A 391 25.36 -16.51 24.94
CA ARG A 391 26.01 -15.19 25.06
C ARG A 391 27.50 -15.25 24.76
N GLY A 392 28.20 -16.25 25.27
CA GLY A 392 29.62 -16.48 24.98
C GLY A 392 29.88 -16.70 23.48
N LEU A 393 29.06 -17.53 22.84
CA LEU A 393 29.16 -17.81 21.41
C LEU A 393 28.81 -16.59 20.56
N HIS A 394 27.78 -15.84 20.95
CA HIS A 394 27.38 -14.60 20.28
C HIS A 394 28.45 -13.52 20.40
N ARG A 395 29.15 -13.46 21.55
CA ARG A 395 30.29 -12.56 21.75
C ARG A 395 31.54 -13.00 20.97
N ALA A 396 31.78 -14.30 20.85
CA ALA A 396 32.82 -14.80 19.97
C ALA A 396 32.50 -14.47 18.49
N GLN A 397 31.23 -14.59 18.08
CA GLN A 397 30.77 -14.20 16.74
C GLN A 397 30.89 -12.70 16.51
N SER A 398 30.56 -11.85 17.48
CA SER A 398 30.70 -10.39 17.34
C SER A 398 32.16 -9.94 17.19
N ILE A 399 33.11 -10.74 17.70
CA ILE A 399 34.55 -10.51 17.48
C ILE A 399 34.97 -11.07 16.12
N ALA A 400 34.48 -12.26 15.77
CA ALA A 400 34.76 -12.89 14.48
C ALA A 400 34.19 -12.09 13.30
N SER A 401 33.12 -11.33 13.49
CA SER A 401 32.57 -10.42 12.47
C SER A 401 33.48 -9.25 12.11
N TYR A 402 34.62 -9.05 12.81
CA TYR A 402 35.67 -8.14 12.33
C TYR A 402 36.61 -8.78 11.29
N LEU A 403 36.63 -10.11 11.18
CA LEU A 403 37.52 -10.85 10.29
C LEU A 403 36.97 -11.01 8.86
N TYR A 404 35.72 -10.59 8.64
CA TYR A 404 35.01 -10.62 7.37
C TYR A 404 34.42 -9.24 7.13
#